data_AF-A0A1M6SEI3-F1
#
_entry.id   AF-A0A1M6SEI3-F1
#
_cell.length_a   1.000
_cell.length_b   1.000
_cell.length_c   1.000
_cell.angle_alpha   90.00
_cell.angle_beta   90.00
_cell.angle_gamma   90.00
#
_symmetry.space_group_name_H-M   'P 1'
#
loop_
_entity.id
_entity.type
_entity.pdbx_description
1 polymer ?
#
loop_
_entity_poly.entity_id
_entity_poly.type
_entity_poly.pdbx_seq_one_letter_code
_entity_poly.pdbx_strand_id
1 'polypeptide(L)' 'MKKTILTLDIIFSAVQGEAKAQRIILQHYDKYINSLVTTVSEDENGNKYYQLDEDLKIQLQYKYLEGIKKWKVIEK' A
#
# COMPACT_ATOMS: atom_id res chain seq x y z
N MET A 1 0.83 10.19 -14.13
CA MET A 1 0.87 9.71 -12.72
C MET A 1 2.06 10.37 -12.03
N LYS A 2 1.84 11.14 -10.95
CA LYS A 2 2.96 11.74 -10.17
C LYS A 2 3.76 10.60 -9.55
N LYS A 3 5.04 10.49 -9.91
CA LYS A 3 5.98 9.57 -9.24
C LYS A 3 6.24 10.15 -7.85
N THR A 4 5.56 9.64 -6.85
CA THR A 4 5.77 10.07 -5.47
C THR A 4 7.14 9.57 -5.03
N ILE A 5 8.11 10.47 -4.95
CA ILE A 5 9.46 10.14 -4.50
C ILE A 5 9.37 9.85 -3.02
N LEU A 6 9.61 8.60 -2.64
CA LEU A 6 9.69 8.17 -1.25
C LEU A 6 11.08 8.51 -0.72
N THR A 7 11.17 9.55 0.12
CA THR A 7 12.41 9.94 0.80
C THR A 7 12.46 9.33 2.21
N LEU A 8 13.67 9.22 2.78
CA LEU A 8 13.84 8.78 4.17
C LEU A 8 13.10 9.70 5.16
N ASP A 9 13.11 11.00 4.91
CA ASP A 9 12.36 12.00 5.69
C ASP A 9 10.86 11.67 5.78
N ILE A 10 10.24 11.34 4.64
CA ILE A 10 8.83 10.92 4.58
C ILE A 10 8.61 9.63 5.37
N ILE A 11 9.55 8.68 5.32
CA ILE A 11 9.46 7.44 6.09
C ILE A 11 9.50 7.75 7.59
N PHE A 12 10.44 8.58 8.05
CA PHE A 12 10.53 8.99 9.46
C PHE A 12 9.27 9.73 9.91
N SER A 13 8.78 10.70 9.13
CA SER A 13 7.52 11.38 9.40
C SER A 13 6.34 10.41 9.52
N ALA A 14 6.27 9.41 8.64
CA ALA A 14 5.20 8.41 8.69
C ALA A 14 5.29 7.49 9.92
N VAL A 15 6.51 7.13 10.33
CA VAL A 15 6.79 6.38 11.57
C VAL A 15 6.34 7.17 12.79
N GLN A 16 6.56 8.49 12.80
CA GLN A 16 6.10 9.40 13.86
C GLN A 16 4.57 9.64 13.86
N GLY A 17 3.85 9.11 12.87
CA GLY A 17 2.39 9.22 12.80
C GLY A 17 1.87 10.40 11.97
N GLU A 18 2.73 11.08 11.20
CA GLU A 18 2.29 12.19 10.35
C GLU A 18 1.34 11.68 9.23
N ALA A 19 0.07 12.08 9.29
CA ALA A 19 -0.97 11.57 8.39
C ALA A 19 -0.69 11.86 6.90
N LYS A 20 -0.01 12.96 6.58
CA LYS A 20 0.33 13.31 5.21
C LYS A 20 1.45 12.42 4.68
N ALA A 21 2.50 12.19 5.48
CA ALA A 21 3.57 11.24 5.15
C ALA A 21 3.05 9.80 4.99
N GLN A 22 2.15 9.35 5.89
CA GLN A 22 1.50 8.04 5.76
C GLN A 22 0.72 7.89 4.45
N ARG A 23 -0.06 8.92 4.06
CA ARG A 23 -0.77 8.92 2.77
C ARG A 23 0.18 8.88 1.58
N ILE A 24 1.29 9.61 1.63
CA ILE A 24 2.31 9.60 0.57
C ILE A 24 2.89 8.20 0.36
N ILE A 25 3.15 7.47 1.45
CA ILE A 25 3.67 6.11 1.40
C ILE A 25 2.62 5.15 0.81
N LEU A 26 1.38 5.23 1.27
CA LEU A 26 0.30 4.42 0.72
C LEU A 26 0.09 4.70 -0.77
N GLN A 27 0.17 5.97 -1.21
CA GLN A 27 0.09 6.35 -2.62
C GLN A 27 1.26 5.80 -3.45
N HIS A 28 2.47 5.78 -2.88
CA HIS A 28 3.64 5.19 -3.54
C HIS A 28 3.43 3.69 -3.82
N TYR A 29 2.86 2.96 -2.86
CA TYR A 29 2.58 1.54 -2.99
C TYR A 29 1.20 1.20 -3.54
N ASP A 30 0.35 2.19 -3.88
CA ASP A 30 -1.04 1.95 -4.28
C ASP A 30 -1.16 0.99 -5.47
N LYS A 31 -0.29 1.13 -6.47
CA LYS A 31 -0.26 0.21 -7.61
C LYS A 31 0.06 -1.24 -7.20
N TYR A 32 1.01 -1.42 -6.28
CA TYR A 32 1.37 -2.74 -5.76
C TYR A 32 0.25 -3.33 -4.90
N ILE A 33 -0.32 -2.52 -4.01
CA ILE A 33 -1.48 -2.88 -3.19
C ILE A 33 -2.65 -3.32 -4.07
N ASN A 34 -3.00 -2.54 -5.10
CA ASN A 34 -4.06 -2.90 -6.05
C ASN A 34 -3.77 -4.23 -6.75
N SER A 35 -2.52 -4.51 -7.11
CA SER A 35 -2.17 -5.80 -7.73
C SER A 35 -2.34 -6.99 -6.79
N LEU A 36 -2.13 -6.81 -5.48
CA LEU A 36 -2.29 -7.85 -4.48
C LEU A 36 -3.75 -8.14 -4.13
N VAL A 37 -4.62 -7.13 -4.25
CA VAL A 37 -6.05 -7.23 -3.92
C VAL A 37 -6.94 -7.41 -5.14
N THR A 38 -6.34 -7.53 -6.33
CA THR A 38 -7.08 -7.86 -7.55
C THR A 38 -7.29 -9.37 -7.60
N THR A 39 -8.52 -9.81 -7.43
CA THR A 39 -8.91 -11.21 -7.62
C THR A 39 -9.35 -11.40 -9.06
N VAL A 40 -8.93 -12.52 -9.66
CA VAL A 40 -9.36 -12.93 -11.00
C VAL A 40 -10.41 -14.02 -10.84
N SER A 41 -11.61 -13.75 -11.32
CA SER A 41 -12.70 -14.73 -11.40
C SER A 41 -12.92 -15.10 -12.87
N GLU A 42 -13.10 -16.38 -13.15
CA GLU A 42 -13.40 -16.87 -14.50
C GLU A 42 -14.85 -17.38 -14.53
N ASP A 43 -15.62 -16.98 -15.55
CA ASP A 43 -16.97 -17.50 -15.76
C ASP A 43 -16.96 -18.85 -16.50
N GLU A 44 -18.13 -19.47 -16.65
CA GLU A 44 -18.29 -20.75 -17.37
C GLU A 44 -17.94 -20.65 -18.87
N ASN A 45 -17.84 -19.43 -19.42
CA ASN A 45 -17.50 -19.15 -20.81
C ASN A 45 -16.01 -18.85 -21.00
N GLY A 46 -15.20 -18.88 -19.94
CA GLY A 46 -13.77 -18.56 -19.98
C GLY A 46 -13.43 -17.07 -19.99
N ASN A 47 -14.39 -16.19 -19.69
CA ASN A 47 -14.14 -14.75 -19.53
C ASN A 47 -13.55 -14.46 -18.15
N LYS A 48 -12.44 -13.73 -18.12
CA LYS A 48 -11.76 -13.32 -16.89
C LYS A 48 -12.21 -11.94 -16.43
N TYR A 49 -12.71 -11.87 -15.21
CA TYR A 49 -13.11 -10.66 -14.52
C TYR A 49 -12.08 -10.31 -13.45
N TYR A 50 -11.58 -9.08 -13.51
CA TYR A 50 -10.65 -8.53 -12.53
C TYR A 50 -11.45 -7.68 -11.56
N GLN A 51 -11.57 -8.13 -10.32
CA GLN A 51 -12.27 -7.40 -9.29
C GLN A 51 -11.30 -6.95 -8.21
N LEU A 52 -11.32 -5.65 -7.91
CA LEU A 52 -10.59 -5.09 -6.79
C LEU A 52 -11.37 -5.38 -5.51
N ASP A 53 -10.76 -6.11 -4.58
CA ASP A 53 -11.31 -6.30 -3.25
C ASP A 53 -11.00 -5.06 -2.38
N GLU A 54 -11.98 -4.17 -2.24
CA GLU A 54 -11.82 -2.90 -1.51
C GLU A 54 -11.62 -3.11 0.00
N ASP A 55 -12.25 -4.13 0.58
CA ASP A 55 -12.07 -4.49 1.99
C ASP A 55 -10.65 -4.98 2.24
N LEU A 56 -10.14 -5.87 1.38
CA LEU A 56 -8.77 -6.36 1.45
C LEU A 56 -7.76 -5.22 1.20
N LYS A 57 -8.09 -4.26 0.33
CA LYS A 57 -7.27 -3.06 0.12
C LYS A 57 -7.14 -2.25 1.41
N ILE A 58 -8.24 -1.99 2.12
CA ILE A 58 -8.24 -1.26 3.39
C ILE A 58 -7.43 -2.01 4.44
N GLN A 59 -7.62 -3.33 4.55
CA GLN A 59 -6.86 -4.16 5.50
C GLN A 59 -5.36 -4.13 5.21
N LEU A 60 -4.96 -4.21 3.94
CA LEU A 60 -3.55 -4.20 3.56
C LEU A 60 -2.90 -2.83 3.82
N GLN A 61 -3.61 -1.75 3.52
CA GLN A 61 -3.17 -0.38 3.86
C GLN A 61 -3.00 -0.21 5.37
N TYR A 62 -3.93 -0.73 6.19
CA TYR A 62 -3.82 -0.69 7.65
C TYR A 62 -2.60 -1.46 8.16
N LYS A 63 -2.40 -2.71 7.71
CA LYS A 63 -1.23 -3.52 8.06
C LYS A 63 0.08 -2.86 7.66
N TYR A 64 0.10 -2.15 6.53
CA TYR A 64 1.27 -1.41 6.08
C TYR A 64 1.62 -0.28 7.07
N LEU A 65 0.62 0.49 7.51
CA LEU A 65 0.79 1.55 8.52
C LEU A 65 1.16 0.99 9.91
N GLU A 66 0.72 -0.20 10.27
CA GLU A 66 1.20 -0.87 11.49
C GLU A 66 2.67 -1.33 11.36
N GLY A 67 3.03 -1.86 10.19
CA GLY A 67 4.38 -2.32 9.89
C GLY A 67 5.39 -1.18 9.92
N ILE A 68 5.05 -0.03 9.35
CA ILE A 68 5.97 1.12 9.29
C ILE A 68 6.28 1.69 10.68
N LYS A 69 5.34 1.64 11.64
CA LYS A 69 5.61 2.05 13.03
C LYS A 69 6.67 1.18 13.71
N LYS A 70 6.83 -0.06 13.25
CA LYS A 70 7.85 -1.01 13.75
C LYS A 70 9.18 -0.85 13.03
N TRP A 71 9.28 0.06 12.06
CA TRP A 71 10.51 0.30 11.32
C TRP A 71 11.59 0.81 12.27
N LYS A 72 12.65 0.03 12.42
CA LYS A 72 13.86 0.40 13.14
C LYS A 72 14.95 0.64 12.12
N VAL A 73 15.58 1.80 12.20
CA VAL A 73 16.83 2.05 11.48
C VAL A 73 17.86 1.11 12.07
N ILE A 74 18.42 0.23 11.25
CA ILE A 74 19.59 -0.55 11.63
C ILE A 74 20.77 0.41 11.42
N GLU A 75 21.23 1.04 12.50
CA GLU A 75 22.53 1.73 12.48
C GLU A 75 23.61 0.68 12.20
N LYS A 76 24.46 0.98 11.22
CA LYS A 76 25.51 0.10 10.72
C LYS A 76 26.85 0.49 11.33
#